data_AF-A0A314ZA10-F1
#
_entry.id   AF-A0A314ZA10-F1
#
_cell.length_a   1.000
_cell.length_b   1.000
_cell.length_c   1.000
_cell.angle_alpha   90.00
_cell.angle_beta   90.00
_cell.angle_gamma   90.00
#
_symmetry.space_group_name_H-M   'P 1'
#
loop_
_entity.id
_entity.type
_entity.pdbx_description
1 polymer ?
#
loop_
_entity_poly.entity_id
_entity_poly.type
_entity_poly.pdbx_seq_one_letter_code
_entity_poly.pdbx_strand_id
1 'polypeptide(L)'
;MPRKIAIAGARSKDFFDRHGDLKRIRRLKFWPLDKILIDRYKFSETDAREFAEFLCPIFDFSPEKRPTAQQCLQHPWLNRSTSSQTEMKNKSNMEKVSVGMSNLQIKVGK
;
A
#
# COMPACT_ATOMS: atom_id res chain seq x y z
N MET A 1 4.81 22.45 -2.19
CA MET A 1 3.59 22.54 -3.03
C MET A 1 4.00 23.11 -4.38
N PRO A 2 3.79 22.44 -5.53
CA PRO A 2 4.11 23.01 -6.83
C PRO A 2 3.28 24.26 -7.12
N ARG A 3 3.92 25.35 -7.57
CA ARG A 3 3.26 26.65 -7.82
C ARG A 3 2.05 26.53 -8.77
N LYS A 4 2.17 25.72 -9.83
CA LYS A 4 1.09 25.48 -10.80
C LYS A 4 -0.18 24.98 -10.09
N ILE A 5 -0.04 24.02 -9.18
CA ILE A 5 -1.15 23.47 -8.40
C ILE A 5 -1.64 24.48 -7.35
N ALA A 6 -0.73 25.19 -6.68
CA ALA A 6 -1.07 26.17 -5.66
C ALA A 6 -1.97 27.31 -6.19
N ILE A 7 -1.80 27.72 -7.44
CA ILE A 7 -2.50 28.90 -8.02
C ILE A 7 -3.71 28.50 -8.88
N ALA A 8 -3.77 27.26 -9.38
CA ALA A 8 -4.82 26.83 -10.32
C ALA A 8 -6.22 26.62 -9.69
N GLY A 9 -6.33 26.53 -8.37
CA GLY A 9 -7.60 26.25 -7.69
C GLY A 9 -8.53 27.47 -7.60
N ALA A 10 -9.84 27.23 -7.64
CA ALA A 10 -10.86 28.28 -7.51
C ALA A 10 -10.71 29.11 -6.22
N ARG A 11 -10.30 28.46 -5.11
CA ARG A 11 -10.05 29.11 -3.81
C ARG A 11 -8.57 29.38 -3.53
N SER A 12 -7.68 29.25 -4.52
CA SER A 12 -6.23 29.40 -4.32
C SER A 12 -5.86 30.75 -3.71
N LYS A 13 -6.59 31.82 -4.07
CA LYS A 13 -6.35 33.17 -3.55
C LYS A 13 -6.56 33.30 -2.04
N ASP A 14 -7.32 32.41 -1.41
CA ASP A 14 -7.58 32.49 0.04
C ASP A 14 -6.39 31.93 0.85
N PHE A 15 -5.66 30.97 0.27
CA PHE A 15 -4.62 30.21 0.96
C PHE A 15 -3.20 30.56 0.52
N PHE A 16 -2.99 30.85 -0.77
CA PHE A 16 -1.66 31.03 -1.36
C PHE A 16 -1.44 32.45 -1.88
N ASP A 17 -0.20 32.92 -1.81
CA ASP A 17 0.22 34.16 -2.47
C ASP A 17 0.52 33.94 -3.97
N ARG A 18 0.98 34.99 -4.66
CA ARG A 18 1.34 34.93 -6.09
C ARG A 18 2.56 34.04 -6.40
N HIS A 19 3.37 33.76 -5.37
CA HIS A 19 4.56 32.93 -5.46
C HIS A 19 4.22 31.45 -5.21
N GLY A 20 3.08 31.16 -4.59
CA GLY A 20 2.60 29.81 -4.27
C GLY A 20 2.80 29.43 -2.80
N ASP A 21 3.14 30.40 -1.95
CA ASP A 21 3.40 30.20 -0.52
C ASP A 21 2.13 30.41 0.31
N LEU A 22 2.03 29.70 1.44
CA LEU A 22 0.89 29.81 2.35
C LEU A 22 0.85 31.19 3.03
N LYS A 23 -0.25 31.93 2.87
CA LYS A 23 -0.39 33.30 3.41
C LYS A 23 -0.29 33.37 4.93
N ARG A 24 -0.87 32.39 5.63
CA ARG A 24 -1.03 32.42 7.10
C ARG A 24 0.01 31.58 7.85
N ILE A 25 0.68 30.64 7.18
CA ILE A 25 1.63 29.71 7.79
C ILE A 25 3.02 29.98 7.22
N ARG A 26 3.86 30.66 8.01
CA ARG A 26 5.22 31.04 7.58
C ARG A 26 6.27 29.96 7.78
N ARG A 27 6.03 29.01 8.70
CA ARG A 27 6.98 27.95 9.05
C ARG A 27 6.27 26.60 8.99
N LEU A 28 6.49 25.89 7.90
CA LEU A 28 5.98 24.53 7.74
C LEU A 28 7.07 23.54 8.15
N LYS A 29 6.72 22.56 8.99
CA LYS A 29 7.61 21.45 9.32
C LYS A 29 7.29 20.29 8.39
N PHE A 30 8.22 19.93 7.53
CA PHE A 30 8.09 18.78 6.64
C PHE A 30 8.47 17.51 7.40
N TRP A 31 7.58 16.53 7.37
CA TRP A 31 7.81 15.21 7.93
C TRP A 31 7.60 14.18 6.83
N PRO A 32 8.68 13.51 6.37
CA PRO A 32 8.58 12.39 5.45
C PRO A 32 7.69 11.28 6.00
N LEU A 33 6.94 10.62 5.11
CA LEU A 33 5.96 9.61 5.49
C LEU A 33 6.61 8.40 6.18
N ASP A 34 7.72 7.91 5.64
CA ASP A 34 8.55 6.84 6.21
C ASP A 34 8.98 7.17 7.64
N LYS A 35 9.46 8.39 7.90
CA LYS A 35 9.84 8.82 9.27
C LYS A 35 8.66 8.83 10.23
N ILE A 36 7.49 9.30 9.78
CA ILE A 36 6.28 9.25 10.60
C ILE A 36 5.91 7.79 10.93
N LEU A 37 5.98 6.89 9.95
CA LEU A 37 5.67 5.47 10.12
C LEU A 37 6.61 4.81 11.13
N ILE A 38 7.90 5.12 11.09
CA ILE A 38 8.89 4.60 12.05
C ILE A 38 8.68 5.20 13.44
N ASP A 39 8.68 6.53 13.54
CA ASP A 39 8.72 7.23 14.84
C ASP A 39 7.40 7.09 15.61
N ARG A 40 6.27 7.23 14.91
CA ARG A 40 4.93 7.30 15.51
C ARG A 40 4.22 5.95 15.50
N TYR A 41 4.38 5.19 14.42
CA TYR A 41 3.67 3.92 14.25
C TYR A 41 4.55 2.68 14.48
N LYS A 42 5.84 2.88 14.78
CA LYS A 42 6.79 1.81 15.11
C LYS A 42 6.91 0.75 14.02
N PHE A 43 6.77 1.16 12.76
CA PHE A 43 7.08 0.30 11.63
C PHE A 43 8.58 -0.02 11.61
N SER A 44 8.93 -1.19 11.07
CA SER A 44 10.33 -1.45 10.68
C SER A 44 10.74 -0.47 9.59
N GLU A 45 12.03 -0.14 9.51
CA GLU A 45 12.52 0.79 8.49
C GLU A 45 12.20 0.29 7.07
N THR A 46 12.33 -1.02 6.85
CA THR A 46 12.04 -1.67 5.57
C THR A 46 10.55 -1.57 5.22
N ASP A 47 9.65 -1.95 6.12
CA ASP A 47 8.21 -1.93 5.84
C ASP A 47 7.71 -0.48 5.70
N ALA A 48 8.26 0.46 6.47
CA ALA A 48 7.95 1.87 6.34
C ALA A 48 8.36 2.42 4.96
N ARG A 49 9.54 2.03 4.47
CA ARG A 49 10.04 2.44 3.15
C ARG A 49 9.18 1.85 2.03
N GLU A 50 8.91 0.54 2.06
CA GLU A 50 8.07 -0.13 1.06
C GLU A 50 6.65 0.46 1.02
N PHE A 51 6.08 0.76 2.19
CA PHE A 51 4.75 1.36 2.28
C PHE A 51 4.73 2.81 1.81
N ALA A 52 5.76 3.59 2.15
CA ALA A 52 5.90 4.95 1.66
C ALA A 52 6.10 4.97 0.13
N GLU A 53 6.83 4.02 -0.44
CA GLU A 53 7.00 3.88 -1.89
C GLU A 53 5.68 3.63 -2.62
N PHE A 54 4.79 2.83 -2.02
CA PHE A 54 3.43 2.63 -2.52
C PHE A 54 2.56 3.91 -2.44
N LEU A 55 2.59 4.62 -1.31
CA LEU A 55 1.69 5.74 -1.05
C LEU A 55 2.14 7.08 -1.67
N CYS A 56 3.45 7.34 -1.75
CA CYS A 56 3.96 8.62 -2.26
C CYS A 56 3.43 8.98 -3.66
N PRO A 57 3.42 8.06 -4.65
CA PRO A 57 2.86 8.33 -5.97
C PRO A 57 1.36 8.67 -5.95
N ILE A 58 0.60 8.05 -5.04
CA ILE A 58 -0.85 8.28 -4.88
C ILE A 58 -1.12 9.70 -4.35
N PHE A 59 -0.20 10.23 -3.54
CA PHE A 59 -0.29 11.56 -2.94
C PHE A 59 0.36 12.68 -3.77
N ASP A 60 0.74 12.43 -5.03
CA ASP A 60 1.30 13.49 -5.89
C ASP A 60 0.31 14.65 -6.02
N PHE A 61 0.83 15.89 -5.99
CA PHE A 61 0.03 17.09 -6.12
C PHE A 61 -0.59 17.25 -7.51
N SER A 62 0.08 16.74 -8.55
CA SER A 62 -0.39 16.74 -9.92
C SER A 62 -1.26 15.50 -10.16
N PRO A 63 -2.56 15.66 -10.46
CA PRO A 63 -3.45 14.52 -10.71
C PRO A 63 -2.97 13.61 -11.85
N GLU A 64 -2.36 14.22 -12.88
CA GLU A 64 -1.83 13.52 -14.07
C GLU A 64 -0.70 12.54 -13.75
N LYS A 65 0.00 12.74 -12.62
CA LYS A 65 1.11 11.86 -12.19
C LYS A 65 0.65 10.73 -11.28
N ARG A 66 -0.60 10.77 -10.81
CA ARG A 66 -1.10 9.75 -9.88
C ARG A 66 -1.35 8.45 -10.64
N PRO A 67 -0.92 7.30 -10.09
CA PRO A 67 -1.25 6.02 -10.68
C PRO A 67 -2.76 5.77 -10.63
N THR A 68 -3.27 5.04 -11.61
CA THR A 68 -4.65 4.56 -11.59
C THR A 68 -4.82 3.45 -10.55
N ALA A 69 -6.04 3.21 -10.09
CA ALA A 69 -6.31 2.13 -9.14
C ALA A 69 -5.83 0.76 -9.67
N GLN A 70 -5.98 0.50 -10.97
CA GLN A 70 -5.48 -0.73 -11.61
C GLN A 70 -3.95 -0.85 -11.51
N GLN A 71 -3.21 0.25 -11.72
CA GLN A 71 -1.76 0.26 -11.55
C GLN A 71 -1.36 0.06 -10.07
N CYS A 72 -2.09 0.67 -9.14
CA CYS A 72 -1.85 0.49 -7.70
C CYS A 72 -1.96 -0.98 -7.27
N LEU A 73 -2.93 -1.73 -7.80
CA LEU A 73 -3.12 -3.16 -7.49
C LEU A 73 -1.93 -4.03 -7.91
N GLN A 74 -1.13 -3.59 -8.88
CA GLN A 74 0.05 -4.32 -9.33
C GLN A 74 1.28 -4.07 -8.45
N HIS A 75 1.20 -3.15 -7.49
CA HIS A 75 2.35 -2.76 -6.67
C HIS A 75 2.81 -3.91 -5.75
N PRO A 76 4.13 -4.18 -5.65
CA PRO A 76 4.67 -5.29 -4.84
C PRO A 76 4.20 -5.31 -3.39
N TRP A 77 4.03 -4.12 -2.80
CA TRP A 77 3.57 -3.96 -1.42
C TRP A 77 2.22 -4.66 -1.14
N LEU A 78 1.26 -4.64 -2.08
CA LEU A 78 -0.03 -5.32 -1.92
C LEU A 78 0.09 -6.84 -2.17
N ASN A 79 0.97 -7.24 -3.08
CA ASN A 79 1.10 -8.62 -3.54
C ASN A 79 1.85 -9.54 -2.54
N ARG A 80 2.58 -8.97 -1.56
CA ARG A 80 3.32 -9.69 -0.52
C ARG A 80 2.45 -10.61 0.36
N SER A 81 1.14 -10.33 0.44
CA SER A 81 0.16 -11.12 1.20
C SER A 81 -0.24 -12.44 0.53
N THR A 82 -0.09 -12.56 -0.79
CA THR A 82 -0.47 -13.78 -1.52
C THR A 82 0.55 -14.90 -1.35
N SER A 83 1.80 -14.56 -1.08
CA SER A 83 2.90 -15.51 -0.90
C SER A 83 2.90 -16.14 0.49
N SER A 84 2.51 -15.39 1.52
CA SER A 84 2.55 -15.83 2.93
C SER A 84 1.28 -16.57 3.40
N GLN A 85 0.15 -16.46 2.70
CA GLN A 85 -1.06 -17.25 2.99
C GLN A 85 -1.09 -18.62 2.29
N THR A 86 -0.35 -18.78 1.20
CA THR A 86 -0.37 -20.03 0.41
C THR A 86 0.39 -21.18 1.11
N GLU A 87 1.40 -20.88 1.92
CA GLU A 87 2.19 -21.91 2.60
C GLU A 87 1.47 -22.58 3.79
N MET A 88 0.51 -21.88 4.43
CA MET A 88 -0.29 -22.46 5.53
C MET A 88 -1.53 -23.22 5.03
N LYS A 89 -2.05 -22.92 3.83
CA LYS A 89 -3.23 -23.58 3.26
C LYS A 89 -2.89 -24.88 2.52
N ASN A 90 -1.67 -25.03 2.01
CA ASN A 90 -1.25 -26.22 1.27
C ASN A 90 -0.80 -27.40 2.14
N LYS A 91 -0.36 -27.19 3.40
CA LYS A 91 -0.04 -28.30 4.32
C LYS A 91 -1.27 -29.10 4.76
N SER A 92 -2.36 -28.42 5.10
CA SER A 92 -3.58 -29.10 5.60
C SER A 92 -4.35 -29.88 4.54
N ASN A 93 -4.13 -29.59 3.25
CA ASN A 93 -4.80 -30.30 2.16
C ASN A 93 -4.08 -31.60 1.76
N MET A 94 -2.76 -31.70 1.96
CA MET A 94 -2.00 -32.91 1.57
C MET A 94 -2.12 -34.04 2.61
N GLU A 95 -2.26 -33.72 3.91
CA GLU A 95 -2.50 -34.71 4.96
C GLU A 95 -3.91 -35.33 4.90
N LYS A 96 -4.92 -34.60 4.42
CA LYS A 96 -6.30 -35.11 4.31
C LYS A 96 -6.49 -36.09 3.14
N VAL A 97 -5.67 -36.00 2.10
CA VAL A 97 -5.78 -36.87 0.92
C VAL A 97 -5.23 -38.27 1.21
N SER A 98 -4.19 -38.41 2.04
CA SER A 98 -3.62 -39.73 2.35
C SER A 98 -4.52 -40.57 3.28
N VAL A 99 -5.21 -39.94 4.24
CA VAL A 99 -6.09 -40.64 5.18
C VAL A 99 -7.34 -41.20 4.50
N GLY A 100 -7.81 -40.56 3.42
CA GLY A 100 -9.00 -41.00 2.67
C GLY A 100 -8.78 -42.24 1.79
N MET A 101 -7.55 -42.49 1.32
CA MET A 101 -7.24 -43.61 0.41
C MET A 101 -7.01 -44.93 1.14
N SER A 102 -6.71 -44.92 2.44
CA SER A 102 -6.46 -46.12 3.24
C SER A 102 -7.71 -46.88 3.70
N ASN A 103 -8.92 -46.31 3.55
CA ASN A 103 -10.16 -46.89 4.08
C ASN A 103 -11.05 -47.58 3.02
N LEU A 104 -10.57 -47.77 1.80
CA LEU A 104 -11.32 -48.42 0.72
C LEU A 104 -11.03 -49.93 0.68
N GLN A 105 -11.66 -50.69 1.58
CA GLN A 105 -11.73 -52.16 1.47
C GLN A 105 -12.91 -52.56 0.59
N ILE A 106 -12.66 -52.79 -0.70
CA ILE A 106 -13.64 -53.39 -1.62
C ILE A 106 -13.82 -54.87 -1.24
N LYS A 107 -14.96 -55.21 -0.63
CA LYS A 107 -15.31 -56.59 -0.29
C LYS A 107 -16.00 -57.23 -1.51
N VAL A 108 -15.26 -58.02 -2.27
CA VAL A 108 -15.81 -58.87 -3.35
C VAL A 108 -16.55 -60.04 -2.69
N GLY A 109 -17.88 -60.10 -2.88
CA GLY A 109 -18.71 -61.21 -2.46
C GLY A 109 -18.44 -62.46 -3.31
N LYS A 110 -18.51 -63.63 -2.67
CA LYS A 110 -18.33 -64.95 -3.29
C LYS A 110 -19.42 -65.29 -4.30
#